data_AF-A0A0Q8AXL2-F1
#
_entry.id   AF-A0A0Q8AXL2-F1
#
_cell.length_a   1.000
_cell.length_b   1.000
_cell.length_c   1.000
_cell.angle_alpha   90.00
_cell.angle_beta   90.00
_cell.angle_gamma   90.00
#
_symmetry.space_group_name_H-M   'P 1'
#
loop_
_entity.id
_entity.type
_entity.pdbx_description
1 polymer ?
#
loop_
_entity_poly.entity_id
_entity_poly.type
_entity_poly.pdbx_seq_one_letter_code
_entity_poly.pdbx_strand_id
1 'polypeptide(L)'
;MTGAEVAAHVAAMLEADSLEDACLNDDIGWACNVVEIVPLTPTDIEVVVTAPADGIHPAGIAMGFKNFTAGGENSPLPDLKTVIVLDESGAEIYRATE
;
A
#
# COMPACT_ATOMS: atom_id res chain seq x y z
N MET A 1 -3.86 -7.63 -13.62
CA MET A 1 -3.89 -7.07 -12.26
C MET A 1 -3.90 -5.55 -12.35
N THR A 2 -4.70 -4.92 -11.51
CA THR A 2 -4.92 -3.48 -11.41
C THR A 2 -4.66 -3.00 -9.99
N GLY A 3 -4.41 -1.70 -9.81
CA GLY A 3 -4.31 -1.09 -8.48
C GLY A 3 -5.53 -1.32 -7.59
N ALA A 4 -6.73 -1.35 -8.20
CA ALA A 4 -7.98 -1.60 -7.49
C ALA A 4 -8.06 -3.02 -6.91
N GLU A 5 -7.54 -4.03 -7.62
CA GLU A 5 -7.47 -5.41 -7.10
C GLU A 5 -6.50 -5.51 -5.92
N VAL A 6 -5.38 -4.79 -5.96
CA VAL A 6 -4.43 -4.71 -4.85
C VAL A 6 -5.05 -3.99 -3.66
N ALA A 7 -5.70 -2.83 -3.87
CA ALA A 7 -6.40 -2.10 -2.82
C ALA A 7 -7.46 -2.95 -2.12
N ALA A 8 -8.30 -3.63 -2.91
CA ALA A 8 -9.38 -4.48 -2.39
C ALA A 8 -8.82 -5.66 -1.59
N HIS A 9 -7.74 -6.29 -2.07
CA HIS A 9 -7.07 -7.37 -1.33
C HIS A 9 -6.51 -6.87 -0.01
N VAL A 10 -5.79 -5.74 -0.02
CA VAL A 10 -5.21 -5.16 1.20
C VAL A 10 -6.31 -4.76 2.20
N ALA A 11 -7.39 -4.11 1.74
CA ALA A 11 -8.53 -3.78 2.59
C ALA A 11 -9.18 -5.03 3.22
N ALA A 12 -9.37 -6.09 2.44
CA ALA A 12 -9.91 -7.35 2.95
C ALA A 12 -8.99 -8.01 3.99
N MET A 13 -7.67 -7.96 3.78
CA MET A 13 -6.67 -8.43 4.76
C MET A 13 -6.68 -7.63 6.07
N LEU A 14 -7.14 -6.38 6.01
CA LEU A 14 -7.30 -5.48 7.14
C LEU A 14 -8.71 -5.55 7.77
N GLU A 15 -9.55 -6.48 7.31
CA GLU A 15 -10.95 -6.64 7.73
C GLU A 15 -11.79 -5.36 7.52
N ALA A 16 -11.49 -4.62 6.45
CA ALA A 16 -12.17 -3.38 6.08
C ALA A 16 -12.78 -3.45 4.67
N ASP A 17 -13.84 -2.66 4.44
CA ASP A 17 -14.50 -2.57 3.13
C ASP A 17 -13.65 -1.79 2.10
N SER A 18 -12.79 -0.88 2.57
CA SER A 18 -11.87 -0.09 1.76
C SER A 18 -10.63 0.33 2.55
N LEU A 19 -9.59 0.85 1.86
CA LEU A 19 -8.44 1.46 2.51
C LEU A 19 -8.82 2.73 3.29
N GLU A 20 -9.83 3.47 2.81
CA GLU A 20 -10.39 4.63 3.50
C GLU A 20 -11.06 4.23 4.82
N ASP A 21 -11.80 3.11 4.84
CA ASP A 21 -12.40 2.60 6.08
C ASP A 21 -11.32 2.05 7.03
N ALA A 22 -10.33 1.34 6.48
CA ALA A 22 -9.20 0.82 7.27
C ALA A 22 -8.41 1.94 7.96
N CYS A 23 -8.27 3.10 7.32
CA CYS A 23 -7.49 4.21 7.85
C CYS A 23 -8.09 4.85 9.12
N LEU A 24 -9.36 4.60 9.41
CA LEU A 24 -10.02 5.04 10.64
C LEU A 24 -9.56 4.26 11.88
N ASN A 25 -8.79 3.19 11.69
CA ASN A 25 -8.15 2.44 12.76
C ASN A 25 -6.75 2.99 13.06
N ASP A 26 -6.45 3.27 14.33
CA ASP A 26 -5.19 3.89 14.77
C ASP A 26 -3.94 3.10 14.30
N ASP A 27 -4.02 1.77 14.21
CA ASP A 27 -2.91 0.92 13.77
C ASP A 27 -2.69 0.92 12.24
N ILE A 28 -3.65 1.43 11.47
CA ILE A 28 -3.68 1.43 10.01
C ILE A 28 -3.71 2.85 9.44
N GLY A 29 -3.36 3.86 10.26
CA GLY A 29 -3.27 5.26 9.82
C GLY A 29 -2.31 5.51 8.64
N TRP A 30 -1.49 4.53 8.26
CA TRP A 30 -0.67 4.56 7.05
C TRP A 30 -1.47 4.39 5.75
N ALA A 31 -2.67 3.82 5.79
CA ALA A 31 -3.56 3.71 4.65
C ALA A 31 -4.28 5.04 4.35
N CYS A 32 -4.24 5.99 5.30
CA CYS A 32 -4.67 7.37 5.06
C CYS A 32 -3.90 7.91 3.86
N ASN A 33 -4.58 8.73 3.05
CA ASN A 33 -3.96 9.50 1.97
C ASN A 33 -3.38 8.68 0.80
N VAL A 34 -3.61 7.36 0.73
CA VAL A 34 -3.31 6.58 -0.47
C VAL A 34 -4.26 7.01 -1.59
N VAL A 35 -3.68 7.53 -2.67
CA VAL A 35 -4.41 8.04 -3.84
C VAL A 35 -4.49 6.97 -4.91
N GLU A 36 -3.37 6.31 -5.16
CA GLU A 36 -3.23 5.38 -6.26
C GLU A 36 -2.25 4.25 -5.91
N ILE A 37 -2.53 3.07 -6.45
CA ILE A 37 -1.62 1.94 -6.41
C ILE A 37 -1.38 1.53 -7.86
N VAL A 38 -0.12 1.47 -8.27
CA VAL A 38 0.27 1.13 -9.64
C VAL A 38 1.12 -0.14 -9.62
N PRO A 39 0.56 -1.30 -9.96
CA PRO A 39 1.37 -2.50 -10.16
C PRO A 39 2.24 -2.33 -11.40
N LEU A 40 3.56 -2.38 -11.23
CA LEU A 40 4.53 -2.21 -12.31
C LEU A 40 4.91 -3.56 -12.93
N THR A 41 5.19 -4.53 -12.06
CA THR A 41 5.61 -5.88 -12.41
C THR A 41 4.92 -6.87 -11.45
N PRO A 42 5.02 -8.19 -11.68
CA PRO A 42 4.56 -9.19 -10.71
C PRO A 42 5.29 -9.16 -9.35
N THR A 43 6.34 -8.33 -9.18
CA THR A 43 7.10 -8.22 -7.93
C THR A 43 7.20 -6.80 -7.41
N ASP A 44 6.67 -5.79 -8.11
CA ASP A 44 6.89 -4.39 -7.80
C ASP A 44 5.60 -3.57 -7.94
N ILE A 45 5.36 -2.70 -6.96
CA ILE A 45 4.27 -1.71 -6.99
C ILE A 45 4.77 -0.31 -6.63
N GLU A 46 4.09 0.69 -7.17
CA GLU A 46 4.11 2.07 -6.69
C GLU A 46 2.85 2.36 -5.88
N VAL A 47 3.00 3.15 -4.82
CA VAL A 47 1.92 3.64 -3.97
C VAL A 47 2.04 5.15 -3.91
N VAL A 48 1.08 5.86 -4.50
CA VAL A 48 1.03 7.32 -4.51
C VAL A 48 0.25 7.80 -3.30
N VAL A 49 0.81 8.74 -2.54
CA VAL A 49 0.15 9.35 -1.39
C VAL A 49 0.14 10.87 -1.49
N THR A 50 -0.92 11.52 -0.99
CA THR A 50 -0.95 13.00 -0.90
C THR A 50 0.08 13.51 0.11
N ALA A 51 0.15 12.84 1.26
CA ALA A 51 1.18 12.97 2.27
C ALA A 51 1.09 11.76 3.22
N PRO A 52 2.20 11.36 3.87
CA PRO A 52 2.09 10.48 5.04
C PRO A 52 1.21 11.14 6.11
N ALA A 53 0.33 10.36 6.76
CA ALA A 53 -0.43 10.87 7.90
C ALA A 53 0.50 11.32 9.04
N ASP A 54 0.01 12.21 9.92
CA ASP A 54 0.80 12.73 11.04
C ASP A 54 1.35 11.58 11.91
N GLY A 55 2.67 11.58 12.11
CA GLY A 55 3.37 10.54 12.87
C GLY A 55 3.62 9.23 12.10
N ILE A 56 3.11 9.08 10.88
CA ILE A 56 3.39 7.95 10.00
C ILE A 56 4.63 8.24 9.15
N HIS A 57 5.63 7.38 9.28
CA HIS A 57 6.80 7.41 8.40
C HIS A 57 6.47 6.75 7.05
N PRO A 58 6.97 7.25 5.90
CA PRO A 58 6.81 6.60 4.59
C PRO A 58 7.19 5.10 4.57
N ALA A 59 8.13 4.72 5.44
CA ALA A 59 8.50 3.32 5.65
C ALA A 59 7.35 2.45 6.17
N GLY A 60 6.47 2.99 7.02
CA GLY A 60 5.29 2.29 7.54
C GLY A 60 4.29 1.99 6.43
N ILE A 61 4.09 2.93 5.50
CA ILE A 61 3.25 2.75 4.31
C ILE A 61 3.80 1.61 3.45
N ALA A 62 5.10 1.66 3.11
CA ALA A 62 5.73 0.64 2.30
C ALA A 62 5.67 -0.76 2.93
N MET A 63 5.93 -0.84 4.24
CA MET A 63 5.87 -2.11 4.99
C MET A 63 4.44 -2.65 5.12
N GLY A 64 3.45 -1.77 5.34
CA GLY A 64 2.03 -2.15 5.36
C GLY A 64 1.64 -2.81 4.04
N PHE A 65 1.88 -2.12 2.92
CA PHE A 65 1.62 -2.68 1.60
C PHE A 65 2.38 -3.99 1.35
N LYS A 66 3.66 -4.06 1.72
CA LYS A 66 4.45 -5.28 1.53
C LYS A 66 3.86 -6.47 2.29
N ASN A 67 3.50 -6.27 3.56
CA ASN A 67 2.98 -7.34 4.42
C ASN A 67 1.59 -7.82 3.99
N PHE A 68 0.69 -6.90 3.67
CA PHE A 68 -0.71 -7.23 3.39
C PHE A 68 -0.97 -7.58 1.93
N THR A 69 -0.19 -7.04 0.99
CA THR A 69 -0.35 -7.36 -0.44
C THR A 69 0.08 -8.79 -0.72
N ALA A 70 1.25 -9.23 -0.23
CA ALA A 70 1.74 -10.60 -0.44
C ALA A 70 1.08 -11.64 0.48
N GLY A 71 0.43 -11.20 1.55
CA GLY A 71 -0.24 -12.08 2.51
C GLY A 71 -1.57 -12.63 2.01
N GLY A 72 -1.99 -13.76 2.59
CA GLY A 72 -3.32 -14.36 2.37
C GLY A 72 -3.43 -15.25 1.12
N GLU A 73 -4.49 -16.05 1.07
CA GLU A 73 -4.83 -16.85 -0.12
C GLU A 73 -5.31 -15.95 -1.26
N ASN A 74 -4.94 -16.27 -2.50
CA ASN A 74 -5.31 -15.52 -3.71
C ASN A 74 -4.79 -14.08 -3.77
N SER A 75 -3.66 -13.78 -3.09
CA SER A 75 -2.97 -12.51 -3.25
C SER A 75 -2.82 -12.16 -4.75
N PRO A 76 -3.12 -10.91 -5.15
CA PRO A 76 -2.90 -10.47 -6.52
C PRO A 76 -1.40 -10.37 -6.86
N LEU A 77 -0.53 -10.31 -5.84
CA LEU A 77 0.93 -10.16 -5.91
C LEU A 77 1.61 -11.02 -4.82
N PRO A 78 1.56 -12.36 -4.93
CA PRO A 78 2.13 -13.25 -3.91
C PRO A 78 3.66 -13.16 -3.84
N ASP A 79 4.30 -12.74 -4.94
CA ASP A 79 5.75 -12.60 -5.06
C ASP A 79 6.23 -11.14 -4.92
N LEU A 80 5.47 -10.27 -4.26
CA LEU A 80 5.83 -8.85 -4.08
C LEU A 80 7.17 -8.70 -3.35
N LYS A 81 8.10 -7.99 -3.98
CA LYS A 81 9.45 -7.70 -3.43
C LYS A 81 9.63 -6.22 -3.14
N THR A 82 9.13 -5.37 -4.02
CA THR A 82 9.38 -3.93 -4.00
C THR A 82 8.09 -3.14 -3.82
N VAL A 83 8.11 -2.21 -2.86
CA VAL A 83 7.09 -1.16 -2.72
C VAL A 83 7.78 0.18 -2.79
N ILE A 84 7.38 1.01 -3.75
CA ILE A 84 7.88 2.37 -3.95
C ILE A 84 6.77 3.32 -3.51
N VAL A 85 7.06 4.19 -2.56
CA VAL A 85 6.10 5.21 -2.11
C VAL A 85 6.46 6.51 -2.78
N LEU A 86 5.50 7.08 -3.50
CA LEU A 86 5.60 8.33 -4.23
C LEU A 86 4.70 9.39 -3.57
N ASP A 87 5.11 10.65 -3.62
CA ASP A 87 4.18 11.77 -3.38
C ASP A 87 3.33 12.08 -4.63
N GLU A 88 2.35 12.97 -4.50
CA GLU A 88 1.48 13.42 -5.62
C GLU A 88 2.23 14.07 -6.79
N SER A 89 3.47 14.53 -6.60
CA SER A 89 4.29 15.06 -7.69
C SER A 89 4.99 13.95 -8.49
N GLY A 90 4.88 12.69 -8.03
CA GLY A 90 5.58 11.53 -8.57
C GLY A 90 7.01 11.38 -8.03
N ALA A 91 7.38 12.14 -7.00
CA ALA A 91 8.70 12.01 -6.39
C ALA A 91 8.74 10.82 -5.43
N GLU A 92 9.77 9.99 -5.56
CA GLU A 92 9.99 8.88 -4.62
C GLU A 92 10.38 9.41 -3.24
N ILE A 93 9.53 9.12 -2.25
CA ILE A 93 9.77 9.48 -0.85
C ILE A 93 10.30 8.30 -0.04
N TYR A 94 10.05 7.06 -0.48
CA TYR A 94 10.60 5.86 0.14
C TYR A 94 10.54 4.63 -0.78
N ARG A 95 11.42 3.66 -0.53
CA ARG A 95 11.41 2.36 -1.20
C ARG A 95 11.75 1.25 -0.22
N ALA A 96 10.88 0.24 -0.15
CA ALA A 96 11.15 -1.02 0.53
C ALA A 96 11.46 -2.10 -0.52
N THR A 97 12.55 -2.82 -0.33
CA THR A 97 12.94 -3.99 -1.15
C THR A 97 13.26 -5.16 -0.22
N GLU A 98 13.05 -6.41 -0.67
CA GLU A 98 13.54 -7.61 0.05
C GLU A 98 15.06 -7.74 -0.07
#